data_AF-A0A2N1FBJ8-F1
#
_entry.id   AF-A0A2N1FBJ8-F1
#
_cell.length_a   1.000
_cell.length_b   1.000
_cell.length_c   1.000
_cell.angle_alpha   90.00
_cell.angle_beta   90.00
_cell.angle_gamma   90.00
#
_symmetry.space_group_name_H-M   'P 1'
#
loop_
_entity.id
_entity.type
_entity.pdbx_description
1 polymer ?
#
loop_
_entity_poly.entity_id
_entity_poly.type
_entity_poly.pdbx_seq_one_letter_code
_entity_poly.pdbx_strand_id
1 'polypeptide(L)'
;MIKSINFKLPIYKDKSTSLIFIILIHNQLKLNIMKKNILTLAFTLFTLSLSYAQISGATALMALDELDKSITSQINSVDNLITNSIGNTGNMILSISARLKKDINETIGNTDKILREKQLGLYNQILSLKDDFNKAIKENIENIDVIATRVTQVIDDFFGKNREPNIFKYNTGVFVLNYDKDYSFSATGKNFDRPYEVFAKINGNKILPSTSNNTKLNFIIDSAFIKKNDDKNYIIGEIVFKWKIGLFKRKRERRDKFIIPLTPLNIGTAQAFYEQELPEKIFYTQQRTYNCSTGSSNWKGDQERESTAINILPVNGRSFDKNSIVINNWYQRYGGGYRFTSKTEQQTIGRISCKSDKKPYGGGGRSTLTFSYKEFEIKYEVNDLITNTQNVSTVNPTLFKLPEPVDGKRPNVSFVKIKTFDNKEIILTPNEQNKYFSLKINPVTDDISINWKK
;
A
#
# COMPACT_ATOMS: atom_id res chain seq x y z
N MET A 1 -60.32 30.05 52.35
CA MET A 1 -60.83 31.29 52.95
C MET A 1 -61.01 32.31 51.83
N ILE A 2 -62.17 32.29 51.17
CA ILE A 2 -62.46 33.10 49.98
C ILE A 2 -63.16 34.38 50.46
N LYS A 3 -62.52 35.54 50.27
CA LYS A 3 -63.16 36.84 50.50
C LYS A 3 -64.18 37.09 49.39
N SER A 4 -65.46 37.12 49.74
CA SER A 4 -66.55 37.57 48.87
C SER A 4 -66.40 39.07 48.58
N ILE A 5 -66.25 39.42 47.31
CA ILE A 5 -66.33 40.81 46.85
C ILE A 5 -67.81 41.10 46.57
N ASN A 6 -68.40 41.96 47.40
CA ASN A 6 -69.77 42.47 47.24
C ASN A 6 -69.77 43.58 46.18
N PHE A 7 -70.34 43.32 45.01
CA PHE A 7 -70.57 44.34 43.98
C PHE A 7 -72.00 44.88 44.14
N LYS A 8 -72.14 46.13 44.63
CA LYS A 8 -73.38 46.89 44.50
C LYS A 8 -73.41 47.53 43.10
N LEU A 9 -74.34 47.09 42.26
CA LEU A 9 -74.65 47.75 40.99
C LEU A 9 -75.57 48.96 41.23
N PRO A 10 -75.25 50.15 40.71
CA PRO A 10 -76.19 51.26 40.68
C PRO A 10 -77.27 50.99 39.64
N ILE A 11 -78.54 51.15 40.05
CA ILE A 11 -79.70 51.09 39.16
C ILE A 11 -79.72 52.39 38.35
N TYR A 12 -79.27 52.34 37.09
CA TYR A 12 -79.40 53.44 36.15
C TYR A 12 -80.80 53.43 35.51
N LYS A 13 -81.57 54.49 35.79
CA LYS A 13 -82.85 54.82 35.13
C LYS A 13 -82.60 55.47 33.77
N ASP A 14 -81.98 54.74 32.84
CA ASP A 14 -82.08 55.07 31.41
C ASP A 14 -81.67 53.86 30.56
N LYS A 15 -82.55 53.37 29.68
CA LYS A 15 -82.29 52.17 28.86
C LYS A 15 -81.19 52.40 27.83
N SER A 16 -80.91 53.64 27.46
CA SER A 16 -79.92 54.01 26.44
C SER A 16 -78.47 53.93 26.95
N THR A 17 -78.21 54.33 28.20
CA THR A 17 -76.88 54.33 28.81
C THR A 17 -76.45 52.93 29.28
N SER A 18 -77.39 52.09 29.68
CA SER A 18 -77.13 50.68 30.01
C SER A 18 -76.65 49.86 28.80
N LEU A 19 -77.14 50.15 27.60
CA LEU A 19 -76.76 49.43 26.38
C LEU A 19 -75.32 49.77 25.97
N ILE A 20 -74.94 51.05 26.06
CA ILE A 20 -73.60 51.54 25.73
C ILE A 20 -72.55 50.96 26.71
N PHE A 21 -72.89 50.87 28.00
CA PHE A 21 -71.99 50.30 29.01
C PHE A 21 -71.78 48.79 28.82
N ILE A 22 -72.83 48.05 28.44
CA ILE A 22 -72.73 46.62 28.10
C ILE A 22 -71.89 46.39 26.84
N ILE A 23 -72.05 47.22 25.80
CA ILE A 23 -71.25 47.14 24.57
C ILE A 23 -69.77 47.46 24.84
N LEU A 24 -69.48 48.44 25.70
CA LEU A 24 -68.10 48.78 26.12
C LEU A 24 -67.46 47.65 26.94
N ILE A 25 -68.19 47.06 27.88
CA ILE A 25 -67.72 45.90 28.66
C ILE A 25 -67.52 44.69 27.74
N HIS A 26 -68.44 44.43 26.81
CA HIS A 26 -68.34 43.33 25.85
C HIS A 26 -67.13 43.51 24.92
N ASN A 27 -66.87 44.72 24.42
CA ASN A 27 -65.70 45.02 23.61
C ASN A 27 -64.39 44.96 24.42
N GLN A 28 -64.36 45.41 25.67
CA GLN A 28 -63.20 45.27 26.58
C GLN A 28 -62.90 43.80 26.90
N LEU A 29 -63.93 42.97 27.14
CA LEU A 29 -63.80 41.53 27.32
C LEU A 29 -63.30 40.84 26.04
N LYS A 30 -63.85 41.19 24.88
CA LYS A 30 -63.42 40.65 23.58
C LYS A 30 -61.97 41.04 23.25
N LEU A 31 -61.57 42.26 23.60
CA LEU A 31 -60.19 42.75 23.45
C LEU A 31 -59.23 42.01 24.40
N ASN A 32 -59.63 41.76 25.65
CA ASN A 32 -58.83 40.98 26.61
C ASN A 32 -58.75 39.50 26.24
N ILE A 33 -59.82 38.93 25.70
CA ILE A 33 -59.84 37.55 25.17
C ILE A 33 -58.96 37.44 23.91
N MET A 34 -59.03 38.40 22.98
CA MET A 34 -58.13 38.46 21.82
C MET A 34 -56.67 38.65 22.24
N LYS A 35 -56.38 39.55 23.18
CA LYS A 35 -55.02 39.76 23.72
C LYS A 35 -54.49 38.51 24.42
N LYS A 36 -55.31 37.83 25.22
CA LYS A 36 -54.95 36.58 25.89
C LYS A 36 -54.72 35.46 24.89
N ASN A 37 -55.57 35.34 23.87
CA ASN A 37 -55.43 34.35 22.80
C ASN A 37 -54.18 34.60 21.93
N ILE A 38 -53.87 35.86 21.60
CA ILE A 38 -52.63 36.23 20.90
C ILE A 38 -51.41 35.95 21.77
N LEU A 39 -51.48 36.20 23.09
CA LEU A 39 -50.39 35.88 24.02
C LEU A 39 -50.17 34.37 24.14
N THR A 40 -51.23 33.56 24.24
CA THR A 40 -51.11 32.09 24.22
C THR A 40 -50.66 31.58 22.85
N LEU A 41 -51.08 32.19 21.74
CA LEU A 41 -50.60 31.83 20.40
C LEU A 41 -49.12 32.18 20.22
N ALA A 42 -48.69 33.34 20.73
CA ALA A 42 -47.29 33.74 20.75
C ALA A 42 -46.48 32.80 21.66
N PHE A 43 -47.01 32.40 22.81
CA PHE A 43 -46.36 31.45 23.72
C PHE A 43 -46.29 30.05 23.10
N THR A 44 -47.35 29.56 22.44
CA THR A 44 -47.32 28.27 21.75
C THR A 44 -46.40 28.30 20.54
N LEU A 45 -46.41 29.36 19.71
CA LEU A 45 -45.45 29.55 18.62
C LEU A 45 -44.00 29.67 19.12
N PHE A 46 -43.78 30.31 20.27
CA PHE A 46 -42.47 30.40 20.92
C PHE A 46 -42.02 29.02 21.44
N THR A 47 -42.89 28.28 22.13
CA THR A 47 -42.59 26.92 22.61
C THR A 47 -42.43 25.90 21.49
N LEU A 48 -43.20 25.99 20.39
CA LEU A 48 -43.04 25.17 19.19
C LEU A 48 -41.70 25.47 18.51
N SER A 49 -41.35 26.74 18.31
CA SER A 49 -40.06 27.12 17.71
C SER A 49 -38.85 26.73 18.58
N LEU A 50 -38.99 26.68 19.90
CA LEU A 50 -38.00 26.14 20.85
C LEU A 50 -37.92 24.61 20.81
N SER A 51 -39.05 23.91 20.73
CA SER A 51 -39.11 22.44 20.70
C SER A 51 -38.54 21.87 19.40
N TYR A 52 -38.88 22.48 18.25
CA TYR A 52 -38.28 22.13 16.95
C TYR A 52 -36.79 22.48 16.88
N ALA A 53 -36.34 23.55 17.57
CA ALA A 53 -34.92 23.93 17.63
C ALA A 53 -34.05 22.92 18.38
N GLN A 54 -34.56 22.36 19.48
CA GLN A 54 -33.82 21.40 20.29
C GLN A 54 -33.77 20.02 19.61
N ILE A 55 -34.85 19.61 18.95
CA ILE A 55 -34.92 18.32 18.22
C ILE A 55 -34.03 18.34 16.96
N SER A 56 -33.90 19.47 16.24
CA SER A 56 -33.01 19.57 15.07
C SER A 56 -31.52 19.63 15.43
N GLY A 57 -31.18 20.28 16.55
CA GLY A 57 -29.78 20.34 17.02
C GLY A 57 -29.29 19.00 17.55
N ALA A 58 -30.10 18.32 18.37
CA ALA A 58 -29.73 17.01 18.93
C ALA A 58 -29.54 15.93 17.84
N THR A 59 -30.40 15.90 16.82
CA THR A 59 -30.28 14.95 15.70
C THR A 59 -29.05 15.22 14.84
N ALA A 60 -28.74 16.48 14.54
CA ALA A 60 -27.51 16.86 13.83
C ALA A 60 -26.25 16.48 14.63
N LEU A 61 -26.26 16.67 15.96
CA LEU A 61 -25.14 16.25 16.82
C LEU A 61 -24.95 14.73 16.88
N MET A 62 -26.04 13.96 16.92
CA MET A 62 -25.99 12.49 16.87
C MET A 62 -25.42 12.00 15.54
N ALA A 63 -25.84 12.60 14.43
CA ALA A 63 -25.35 12.21 13.12
C ALA A 63 -23.90 12.65 12.85
N LEU A 64 -23.45 13.78 13.40
CA LEU A 64 -22.02 14.16 13.38
C LEU A 64 -21.15 13.18 14.20
N ASP A 65 -21.68 12.65 15.31
CA ASP A 65 -21.00 11.60 16.08
C ASP A 65 -20.90 10.28 15.31
N GLU A 66 -21.96 9.93 14.56
CA GLU A 66 -21.97 8.77 13.66
C GLU A 66 -21.02 8.96 12.46
N LEU A 67 -20.93 10.18 11.93
CA LEU A 67 -19.94 10.58 10.92
C LEU A 67 -18.51 10.39 11.41
N ASP A 68 -18.17 10.91 12.60
CA ASP A 68 -16.85 10.77 13.20
C ASP A 68 -16.47 9.29 13.37
N LYS A 69 -17.40 8.48 13.89
CA LYS A 69 -17.24 7.03 14.05
C LYS A 69 -17.04 6.33 12.70
N SER A 70 -17.84 6.70 11.70
CA SER A 70 -17.78 6.10 10.37
C SER A 70 -16.46 6.42 9.66
N ILE A 71 -16.00 7.67 9.68
CA ILE A 71 -14.70 8.07 9.09
C ILE A 71 -13.56 7.38 9.81
N THR A 72 -13.60 7.34 11.15
CA THR A 72 -12.61 6.63 11.95
C THR A 72 -12.58 5.13 11.61
N SER A 73 -13.75 4.51 11.45
CA SER A 73 -13.88 3.11 11.03
C SER A 73 -13.36 2.88 9.61
N GLN A 74 -13.56 3.83 8.71
CA GLN A 74 -13.12 3.74 7.31
C GLN A 74 -11.61 3.88 7.20
N ILE A 75 -11.01 4.85 7.90
CA ILE A 75 -9.55 4.97 8.02
C ILE A 75 -8.93 3.69 8.61
N ASN A 76 -9.66 3.01 9.50
CA ASN A 76 -9.30 1.72 10.07
C ASN A 76 -9.40 0.53 9.10
N SER A 77 -10.43 0.53 8.25
CA SER A 77 -10.73 -0.56 7.32
C SER A 77 -10.05 -0.41 5.96
N VAL A 78 -9.52 0.77 5.67
CA VAL A 78 -8.74 1.07 4.48
C VAL A 78 -7.43 0.29 4.52
N ASP A 79 -7.08 -0.31 3.38
CA ASP A 79 -5.79 -0.96 3.15
C ASP A 79 -4.63 -0.10 3.67
N ASN A 80 -3.88 -0.60 4.66
CA ASN A 80 -2.75 0.09 5.32
C ASN A 80 -1.58 0.47 4.36
N LEU A 81 -1.77 0.28 3.05
CA LEU A 81 -0.85 0.65 1.98
C LEU A 81 -1.16 2.03 1.38
N ILE A 82 -2.34 2.63 1.62
CA ILE A 82 -2.85 3.84 0.93
C ILE A 82 -3.07 5.03 1.88
N THR A 83 -2.12 5.22 2.77
CA THR A 83 -2.49 5.73 4.06
C THR A 83 -2.34 7.27 4.18
N ASN A 84 -1.59 7.89 3.26
CA ASN A 84 -1.33 9.34 3.27
C ASN A 84 -2.51 10.19 2.80
N SER A 85 -3.03 9.97 1.58
CA SER A 85 -4.12 10.79 1.02
C SER A 85 -5.45 10.55 1.76
N ILE A 86 -5.71 9.31 2.19
CA ILE A 86 -6.88 8.93 2.99
C ILE A 86 -6.82 9.55 4.38
N GLY A 87 -5.67 9.47 5.06
CA GLY A 87 -5.47 10.09 6.37
C GLY A 87 -5.66 11.61 6.31
N ASN A 88 -5.10 12.28 5.30
CA ASN A 88 -5.24 13.72 5.12
C ASN A 88 -6.69 14.14 4.90
N THR A 89 -7.39 13.47 3.98
CA THR A 89 -8.80 13.76 3.66
C THR A 89 -9.71 13.48 4.86
N GLY A 90 -9.52 12.33 5.52
CA GLY A 90 -10.24 11.97 6.73
C GLY A 90 -10.05 12.98 7.87
N ASN A 91 -8.82 13.45 8.08
CA ASN A 91 -8.50 14.49 9.06
C ASN A 91 -9.16 15.83 8.75
N MET A 92 -9.26 16.19 7.47
CA MET A 92 -10.02 17.38 7.07
C MET A 92 -11.51 17.23 7.40
N ILE A 93 -12.15 16.10 7.06
CA ILE A 93 -13.58 15.89 7.35
C ILE A 93 -13.86 15.89 8.86
N LEU A 94 -13.01 15.23 9.67
CA LEU A 94 -13.10 15.24 11.13
C LEU A 94 -12.99 16.65 11.72
N SER A 95 -12.11 17.48 11.16
CA SER A 95 -11.97 18.90 11.55
C SER A 95 -13.26 19.70 11.28
N ILE A 96 -13.92 19.47 10.13
CA ILE A 96 -15.20 20.14 9.82
C ILE A 96 -16.31 19.65 10.75
N SER A 97 -16.42 18.34 10.96
CA SER A 97 -17.44 17.72 11.81
C SER A 97 -17.38 18.27 13.25
N ALA A 98 -16.18 18.32 13.83
CA ALA A 98 -15.94 18.88 15.16
C ALA A 98 -16.35 20.36 15.23
N ARG A 99 -16.16 21.11 14.16
CA ARG A 99 -16.50 22.53 14.11
C ARG A 99 -18.00 22.77 13.97
N LEU A 100 -18.70 22.02 13.11
CA LEU A 100 -20.16 22.06 13.08
C LEU A 100 -20.77 21.67 14.42
N LYS A 101 -20.18 20.67 15.10
CA LYS A 101 -20.62 20.26 16.44
C LYS A 101 -20.51 21.41 17.44
N LYS A 102 -19.39 22.16 17.43
CA LYS A 102 -19.21 23.36 18.25
C LYS A 102 -20.24 24.44 17.87
N ASP A 103 -20.38 24.76 16.59
CA ASP A 103 -21.28 25.81 16.13
C ASP A 103 -22.74 25.48 16.45
N ILE A 104 -23.18 24.23 16.26
CA ILE A 104 -24.52 23.75 16.66
C ILE A 104 -24.67 23.86 18.18
N ASN A 105 -23.70 23.41 18.98
CA ASN A 105 -23.77 23.54 20.45
C ASN A 105 -23.83 25.00 20.93
N GLU A 106 -23.10 25.91 20.28
CA GLU A 106 -23.09 27.34 20.62
C GLU A 106 -24.35 28.08 20.13
N THR A 107 -25.11 27.48 19.20
CA THR A 107 -26.32 28.07 18.61
C THR A 107 -27.62 27.36 18.99
N ILE A 108 -27.55 26.21 19.69
CA ILE A 108 -28.68 25.56 20.35
C ILE A 108 -29.26 26.56 21.35
N GLY A 109 -30.40 27.16 20.98
CA GLY A 109 -31.10 28.18 21.75
C GLY A 109 -31.27 29.53 21.04
N ASN A 110 -30.53 29.81 19.96
CA ASN A 110 -30.72 31.01 19.15
C ASN A 110 -31.70 30.75 17.99
N THR A 111 -32.66 31.65 17.80
CA THR A 111 -33.79 31.55 16.86
C THR A 111 -33.47 31.97 15.43
N ASP A 112 -32.19 32.06 15.06
CA ASP A 112 -31.81 32.57 13.75
C ASP A 112 -31.98 31.49 12.67
N LYS A 113 -33.10 31.57 11.94
CA LYS A 113 -33.50 30.63 10.89
C LYS A 113 -32.45 30.51 9.78
N ILE A 114 -31.78 31.61 9.45
CA ILE A 114 -30.74 31.66 8.41
C ILE A 114 -29.50 30.87 8.84
N LEU A 115 -29.15 30.94 10.13
CA LEU A 115 -28.02 30.21 10.69
C LEU A 115 -28.28 28.70 10.69
N ARG A 116 -29.54 28.29 10.97
CA ARG A 116 -29.98 26.89 10.91
C ARG A 116 -29.98 26.32 9.49
N GLU A 117 -30.48 27.06 8.51
CA GLU A 117 -30.48 26.64 7.10
C GLU A 117 -29.04 26.48 6.57
N LYS A 118 -28.12 27.38 6.95
CA LYS A 118 -26.69 27.24 6.63
C LYS A 118 -26.08 26.00 7.28
N GLN A 119 -26.30 25.79 8.58
CA GLN A 119 -25.82 24.62 9.31
C GLN A 119 -26.32 23.30 8.72
N LEU A 120 -27.61 23.23 8.35
CA LEU A 120 -28.22 22.07 7.70
C LEU A 120 -27.64 21.83 6.29
N GLY A 121 -27.44 22.89 5.51
CA GLY A 121 -26.83 22.80 4.19
C GLY A 121 -25.42 22.19 4.23
N LEU A 122 -24.61 22.55 5.23
CA LEU A 122 -23.25 22.02 5.38
C LEU A 122 -23.22 20.61 5.93
N TYR A 123 -24.12 20.31 6.86
CA TYR A 123 -24.31 18.96 7.32
C TYR A 123 -24.62 18.03 6.14
N ASN A 124 -25.52 18.44 5.24
CA ASN A 124 -25.82 17.68 4.02
C ASN A 124 -24.63 17.59 3.06
N GLN A 125 -23.85 18.67 2.92
CA GLN A 125 -22.61 18.64 2.12
C GLN A 125 -21.56 17.68 2.70
N ILE A 126 -21.42 17.61 4.03
CA ILE A 126 -20.47 16.72 4.69
C ILE A 126 -20.91 15.27 4.62
N LEU A 127 -22.22 14.99 4.76
CA LEU A 127 -22.76 13.65 4.51
C LEU A 127 -22.45 13.20 3.08
N SER A 128 -22.68 14.06 2.10
CA SER A 128 -22.35 13.79 0.69
C SER A 128 -20.85 13.55 0.51
N LEU A 129 -19.98 14.39 1.09
CA LEU A 129 -18.52 14.22 1.04
C LEU A 129 -18.05 12.94 1.73
N LYS A 130 -18.72 12.51 2.81
CA LYS A 130 -18.46 11.26 3.50
C LYS A 130 -18.85 10.06 2.64
N ASP A 131 -20.00 10.11 1.98
CA ASP A 131 -20.43 9.03 1.10
C ASP A 131 -19.54 8.94 -0.15
N ASP A 132 -19.15 10.08 -0.72
CA ASP A 132 -18.14 10.17 -1.79
C ASP A 132 -16.79 9.60 -1.31
N PHE A 133 -16.36 9.92 -0.09
CA PHE A 133 -15.13 9.40 0.51
C PHE A 133 -15.19 7.88 0.71
N ASN A 134 -16.30 7.37 1.24
CA ASN A 134 -16.54 5.93 1.42
C ASN A 134 -16.54 5.19 0.08
N LYS A 135 -17.11 5.80 -0.96
CA LYS A 135 -17.13 5.26 -2.32
C LYS A 135 -15.75 5.28 -2.94
N ALA A 136 -15.01 6.38 -2.83
CA ALA A 136 -13.65 6.49 -3.36
C ALA A 136 -12.69 5.48 -2.71
N ILE A 137 -12.83 5.24 -1.39
CA ILE A 137 -12.08 4.19 -0.69
C ILE A 137 -12.38 2.80 -1.27
N LYS A 138 -13.64 2.51 -1.59
CA LYS A 138 -14.07 1.18 -2.07
C LYS A 138 -13.79 0.95 -3.56
N GLU A 139 -13.93 1.98 -4.39
CA GLU A 139 -14.01 1.84 -5.84
C GLU A 139 -12.84 2.46 -6.59
N ASN A 140 -12.30 3.60 -6.14
CA ASN A 140 -11.19 4.27 -6.82
C ASN A 140 -10.46 5.29 -5.94
N ILE A 141 -9.32 4.87 -5.39
CA ILE A 141 -8.45 5.68 -4.54
C ILE A 141 -7.90 6.95 -5.23
N GLU A 142 -7.80 6.97 -6.56
CA GLU A 142 -7.29 8.15 -7.29
C GLU A 142 -8.20 9.38 -7.12
N ASN A 143 -9.47 9.17 -6.78
CA ASN A 143 -10.43 10.26 -6.57
C ASN A 143 -10.33 10.92 -5.18
N ILE A 144 -9.50 10.41 -4.27
CA ILE A 144 -9.40 10.94 -2.89
C ILE A 144 -8.85 12.37 -2.89
N ASP A 145 -7.92 12.71 -3.78
CA ASP A 145 -7.36 14.06 -3.87
C ASP A 145 -8.40 15.10 -4.34
N VAL A 146 -9.34 14.68 -5.20
CA VAL A 146 -10.48 15.51 -5.62
C VAL A 146 -11.40 15.78 -4.43
N ILE A 147 -11.67 14.75 -3.62
CA ILE A 147 -12.48 14.88 -2.40
C ILE A 147 -11.76 15.77 -1.39
N ALA A 148 -10.46 15.60 -1.16
CA ALA A 148 -9.65 16.47 -0.30
C ALA A 148 -9.76 17.95 -0.70
N THR A 149 -9.72 18.22 -2.01
CA THR A 149 -9.85 19.57 -2.56
C THR A 149 -11.23 20.15 -2.31
N ARG A 150 -12.30 19.38 -2.57
CA ARG A 150 -13.68 19.79 -2.29
C ARG A 150 -13.92 20.04 -0.80
N VAL A 151 -13.41 19.16 0.06
CA VAL A 151 -13.47 19.30 1.51
C VAL A 151 -12.80 20.61 1.91
N THR A 152 -11.57 20.88 1.43
CA THR A 152 -10.83 22.12 1.69
C THR A 152 -11.62 23.36 1.26
N GLN A 153 -12.22 23.35 0.07
CA GLN A 153 -13.08 24.44 -0.43
C GLN A 153 -14.28 24.68 0.48
N VAL A 154 -14.97 23.62 0.92
CA VAL A 154 -16.08 23.73 1.89
C VAL A 154 -15.61 24.35 3.21
N ILE A 155 -14.40 24.03 3.69
CA ILE A 155 -13.84 24.66 4.90
C ILE A 155 -13.57 26.15 4.65
N ASP A 156 -12.97 26.51 3.53
CA ASP A 156 -12.61 27.90 3.22
C ASP A 156 -13.84 28.79 2.98
N ASP A 157 -14.86 28.28 2.26
CA ASP A 157 -16.08 29.00 1.91
C ASP A 157 -17.00 29.21 3.11
N PHE A 158 -17.16 28.19 3.96
CA PHE A 158 -18.09 28.28 5.07
C PHE A 158 -17.54 29.11 6.24
N PHE A 159 -16.25 28.93 6.52
CA PHE A 159 -15.64 29.48 7.72
C PHE A 159 -14.88 30.79 7.51
N GLY A 160 -15.07 31.40 6.33
CA GLY A 160 -14.47 32.66 5.91
C GLY A 160 -14.52 33.78 6.96
N LYS A 161 -13.37 34.44 7.14
CA LYS A 161 -13.13 35.61 8.02
C LYS A 161 -13.48 35.45 9.51
N ASN A 162 -13.63 34.23 10.04
CA ASN A 162 -13.65 34.07 11.49
C ASN A 162 -12.27 34.36 12.10
N ARG A 163 -12.26 35.13 13.19
CA ARG A 163 -11.08 35.54 13.97
C ARG A 163 -10.45 34.39 14.78
N GLU A 164 -10.99 33.18 14.67
CA GLU A 164 -10.52 31.98 15.36
C GLU A 164 -9.43 31.27 14.54
N PRO A 165 -8.43 30.64 15.19
CA PRO A 165 -7.46 29.76 14.53
C PRO A 165 -8.19 28.61 13.83
N ASN A 166 -7.87 28.32 12.57
CA ASN A 166 -8.53 27.25 11.82
C ASN A 166 -7.57 26.49 10.92
N ILE A 167 -7.68 25.17 10.90
CA ILE A 167 -6.95 24.27 10.02
C ILE A 167 -7.84 23.90 8.84
N PHE A 168 -7.35 24.10 7.61
CA PHE A 168 -8.04 23.70 6.37
C PHE A 168 -7.41 22.45 5.75
N LYS A 169 -6.12 22.22 5.98
CA LYS A 169 -5.38 21.11 5.38
C LYS A 169 -4.44 20.46 6.38
N TYR A 170 -4.49 19.14 6.44
CA TYR A 170 -3.51 18.31 7.12
C TYR A 170 -2.57 17.69 6.10
N ASN A 171 -1.30 17.61 6.46
CA ASN A 171 -0.31 16.76 5.81
C ASN A 171 0.31 15.86 6.89
N THR A 172 -0.46 14.85 7.24
CA THR A 172 -0.10 13.76 8.15
C THR A 172 0.41 12.61 7.29
N GLY A 173 1.72 12.33 7.40
CA GLY A 173 2.29 11.12 6.82
C GLY A 173 1.88 9.87 7.60
N VAL A 174 2.23 8.71 7.07
CA VAL A 174 2.20 7.43 7.81
C VAL A 174 3.32 7.40 8.85
N PHE A 175 3.00 6.92 10.04
CA PHE A 175 4.02 6.55 11.02
C PHE A 175 4.37 5.05 10.90
N VAL A 176 5.67 4.75 10.81
CA VAL A 176 6.16 3.37 10.75
C VAL A 176 6.50 2.92 12.18
N LEU A 177 5.79 1.91 12.67
CA LEU A 177 6.03 1.34 14.00
C LEU A 177 7.41 0.69 14.06
N ASN A 178 8.09 0.84 15.21
CA ASN A 178 9.42 0.29 15.48
C ASN A 178 10.51 0.79 14.52
N TYR A 179 10.30 1.96 13.91
CA TYR A 179 11.31 2.68 13.17
C TYR A 179 11.74 3.91 13.97
N ASP A 180 13.00 3.95 14.39
CA ASP A 180 13.55 4.98 15.29
C ASP A 180 13.80 6.33 14.59
N LYS A 181 12.79 6.85 13.88
CA LYS A 181 12.81 8.18 13.29
C LYS A 181 11.66 9.03 13.80
N ASP A 182 11.96 10.30 14.01
CA ASP A 182 10.96 11.31 14.35
C ASP A 182 9.86 11.37 13.29
N TYR A 183 8.62 11.52 13.76
CA TYR A 183 7.46 11.73 12.92
C TYR A 183 7.20 13.22 12.75
N SER A 184 7.14 13.68 11.51
CA SER A 184 6.77 15.05 11.18
C SER A 184 5.41 15.11 10.53
N PHE A 185 4.58 16.05 10.97
CA PHE A 185 3.37 16.43 10.24
C PHE A 185 3.21 17.95 10.20
N SER A 186 2.45 18.43 9.22
CA SER A 186 2.14 19.86 9.12
C SER A 186 0.64 20.10 8.98
N ALA A 187 0.18 21.20 9.56
CA ALA A 187 -1.17 21.70 9.41
C ALA A 187 -1.13 23.09 8.75
N THR A 188 -1.94 23.29 7.72
CA THR A 188 -2.10 24.56 7.02
C THR A 188 -3.47 25.16 7.34
N GLY A 189 -3.49 26.45 7.63
CA GLY A 189 -4.61 27.16 8.21
C GLY A 189 -4.54 28.68 8.11
N LYS A 190 -5.27 29.35 9.00
CA LYS A 190 -5.29 30.82 9.17
C LYS A 190 -5.36 31.14 10.67
N ASN A 191 -4.84 32.33 11.05
CA ASN A 191 -4.88 32.89 12.40
C ASN A 191 -4.13 32.06 13.47
N PHE A 192 -3.03 31.38 13.08
CA PHE A 192 -2.21 30.61 14.01
C PHE A 192 -1.26 31.45 14.89
N ASP A 193 -1.17 32.75 14.62
CA ASP A 193 -0.40 33.74 15.38
C ASP A 193 -1.18 34.32 16.58
N ARG A 194 -2.51 34.21 16.58
CA ARG A 194 -3.40 34.71 17.66
C ARG A 194 -3.38 33.93 18.97
N PRO A 195 -3.28 32.59 18.97
CA PRO A 195 -3.16 31.83 20.20
C PRO A 195 -1.93 32.26 20.97
N TYR A 196 -2.06 32.40 22.28
CA TYR A 196 -0.89 32.55 23.16
C TYR A 196 -0.20 31.20 23.40
N GLU A 197 -0.88 30.09 23.10
CA GLU A 197 -0.35 28.74 23.24
C GLU A 197 -0.97 27.83 22.17
N VAL A 198 -0.10 27.09 21.47
CA VAL A 198 -0.44 26.04 20.50
C VAL A 198 0.40 24.81 20.79
N PHE A 199 -0.23 23.63 20.85
CA PHE A 199 0.48 22.36 21.00
C PHE A 199 -0.35 21.21 20.43
N ALA A 200 0.32 20.15 19.99
CA ALA A 200 -0.29 18.86 19.74
C ALA A 200 -0.28 18.03 21.03
N LYS A 201 -1.36 17.28 21.27
CA LYS A 201 -1.48 16.31 22.36
C LYS A 201 -1.64 14.93 21.75
N ILE A 202 -0.69 14.04 22.01
CA ILE A 202 -0.69 12.64 21.52
C ILE A 202 -0.34 11.74 22.69
N ASN A 203 -1.17 10.73 22.96
CA ASN A 203 -0.96 9.79 24.08
C ASN A 203 -0.67 10.49 25.42
N GLY A 204 -1.32 11.65 25.66
CA GLY A 204 -1.11 12.46 26.86
C GLY A 204 0.08 13.42 26.82
N ASN A 205 1.04 13.21 25.91
CA ASN A 205 2.23 14.05 25.76
C ASN A 205 1.90 15.36 25.04
N LYS A 206 2.46 16.47 25.53
CA LYS A 206 2.34 17.80 24.95
C LYS A 206 3.53 18.08 24.04
N ILE A 207 3.28 18.34 22.76
CA ILE A 207 4.29 18.57 21.74
C ILE A 207 4.10 19.98 21.17
N LEU A 208 5.13 20.81 21.28
CA LEU A 208 5.12 22.17 20.71
C LEU A 208 5.43 22.12 19.21
N PRO A 209 4.89 23.06 18.41
CA PRO A 209 5.25 23.15 17.01
C PRO A 209 6.73 23.54 16.86
N SER A 210 7.45 22.85 15.98
CA SER A 210 8.86 23.17 15.65
C SER A 210 8.96 24.49 14.86
N THR A 211 7.95 24.78 14.04
CA THR A 211 7.79 26.08 13.40
C THR A 211 6.31 26.49 13.41
N SER A 212 6.05 27.75 13.69
CA SER A 212 4.71 28.33 13.70
C SER A 212 4.71 29.67 12.98
N ASN A 213 3.86 29.81 11.95
CA ASN A 213 3.54 31.10 11.33
C ASN A 213 2.02 31.24 11.23
N ASN A 214 1.51 32.37 10.73
CA ASN A 214 0.07 32.65 10.65
C ASN A 214 -0.75 31.56 9.89
N THR A 215 -0.13 30.85 8.95
CA THR A 215 -0.82 29.92 8.05
C THR A 215 -0.33 28.48 8.12
N LYS A 216 0.75 28.17 8.83
CA LYS A 216 1.38 26.85 8.85
C LYS A 216 1.96 26.53 10.22
N LEU A 217 1.68 25.32 10.68
CA LEU A 217 2.28 24.69 11.85
C LEU A 217 3.02 23.44 11.38
N ASN A 218 4.26 23.26 11.83
CA ASN A 218 4.98 21.99 11.69
C ASN A 218 5.23 21.41 13.08
N PHE A 219 5.04 20.12 13.23
CA PHE A 219 5.31 19.38 14.45
C PHE A 219 6.34 18.29 14.16
N ILE A 220 7.26 18.09 15.10
CA ILE A 220 8.21 16.97 15.11
C ILE A 220 7.93 16.20 16.39
N ILE A 221 7.68 14.90 16.26
CA ILE A 221 7.24 14.03 17.34
C ILE A 221 8.24 12.90 17.46
N ASP A 222 8.81 12.76 18.65
CA ASP A 222 9.63 11.61 19.00
C ASP A 222 8.83 10.31 18.82
N SER A 223 9.42 9.33 18.15
CA SER A 223 8.81 8.01 17.91
C SER A 223 8.35 7.35 19.22
N ALA A 224 9.04 7.61 20.35
CA ALA A 224 8.69 7.09 21.67
C ALA A 224 7.31 7.57 22.19
N PHE A 225 6.81 8.69 21.70
CA PHE A 225 5.48 9.21 22.06
C PHE A 225 4.34 8.56 21.27
N ILE A 226 4.67 7.87 20.17
CA ILE A 226 3.72 7.24 19.26
C ILE A 226 3.68 5.74 19.56
N LYS A 227 2.89 5.36 20.57
CA LYS A 227 2.67 3.96 20.96
C LYS A 227 1.34 3.47 20.43
N LYS A 228 1.33 2.27 19.83
CA LYS A 228 0.12 1.57 19.41
C LYS A 228 -0.66 1.16 20.66
N ASN A 229 -1.93 1.55 20.74
CA ASN A 229 -2.91 0.91 21.63
C ASN A 229 -3.60 -0.20 20.83
N ASP A 230 -3.90 -1.32 21.51
CA ASP A 230 -4.31 -2.57 20.85
C ASP A 230 -5.50 -2.43 19.88
N ASP A 231 -5.48 -3.29 18.86
CA ASP A 231 -6.39 -3.47 17.72
C ASP A 231 -6.54 -2.35 16.69
N LYS A 232 -5.90 -1.18 16.90
CA LYS A 232 -6.04 -0.03 15.98
C LYS A 232 -4.79 0.23 15.15
N ASN A 233 -4.96 0.44 13.85
CA ASN A 233 -3.88 0.81 12.92
C ASN A 233 -3.70 2.34 12.81
N TYR A 234 -4.04 3.07 13.87
CA TYR A 234 -3.95 4.54 13.92
C TYR A 234 -3.89 5.02 15.37
N ILE A 235 -3.46 6.27 15.55
CA ILE A 235 -3.51 7.01 16.82
C ILE A 235 -4.31 8.30 16.60
N ILE A 236 -5.10 8.67 17.60
CA ILE A 236 -5.81 9.94 17.63
C ILE A 236 -4.98 10.96 18.40
N GLY A 237 -4.66 12.07 17.75
CA GLY A 237 -4.07 13.27 18.35
C GLY A 237 -5.05 14.43 18.38
N GLU A 238 -4.72 15.45 19.16
CA GLU A 238 -5.48 16.72 19.20
C GLU A 238 -4.51 17.90 19.06
N ILE A 239 -4.81 18.86 18.20
CA ILE A 239 -4.13 20.16 18.19
C ILE A 239 -4.95 21.12 19.05
N VAL A 240 -4.33 21.64 20.10
CA VAL A 240 -4.96 22.54 21.06
C VAL A 240 -4.50 23.96 20.81
N PHE A 241 -5.47 24.83 20.54
CA PHE A 241 -5.28 26.28 20.42
C PHE A 241 -5.87 26.96 21.64
N LYS A 242 -5.08 27.77 22.35
CA LYS A 242 -5.58 28.63 23.43
C LYS A 242 -5.38 30.09 23.11
N TRP A 243 -6.45 30.87 23.12
CA TRP A 243 -6.42 32.30 22.84
C TRP A 243 -7.31 33.09 23.80
N LYS A 244 -7.25 34.42 23.70
CA LYS A 244 -8.07 35.34 24.49
C LYS A 244 -8.96 36.15 23.55
N ILE A 245 -10.22 36.35 23.90
CA ILE A 245 -11.17 37.14 23.10
C ILE A 245 -11.82 38.26 23.92
N GLY A 246 -12.05 39.40 23.27
CA GLY A 246 -12.73 40.58 23.83
C GLY A 246 -11.87 41.42 24.78
N LEU A 247 -12.40 42.58 25.18
CA LEU A 247 -11.76 43.53 26.11
C LEU A 247 -11.40 42.88 27.47
N PHE A 248 -12.21 41.92 27.93
CA PHE A 248 -11.99 41.19 29.18
C PHE A 248 -11.05 39.98 29.08
N LYS A 249 -10.37 39.78 27.93
CA LYS A 249 -9.39 38.70 27.73
C LYS A 249 -9.91 37.30 28.14
N ARG A 250 -11.18 36.99 27.86
CA ARG A 250 -11.77 35.68 28.20
C ARG A 250 -10.99 34.56 27.52
N LYS A 251 -10.56 33.55 28.28
CA LYS A 251 -9.82 32.40 27.76
C LYS A 251 -10.75 31.55 26.89
N ARG A 252 -10.28 31.20 25.69
CA ARG A 252 -10.92 30.27 24.77
C ARG A 252 -9.93 29.15 24.44
N GLU A 253 -10.48 27.97 24.25
CA GLU A 253 -9.75 26.76 23.89
C GLU A 253 -10.47 26.08 22.73
N ARG A 254 -9.70 25.62 21.74
CA ARG A 254 -10.15 24.77 20.64
C ARG A 254 -9.27 23.54 20.59
N ARG A 255 -9.90 22.41 20.29
CA ARG A 255 -9.24 21.13 20.10
C ARG A 255 -9.67 20.57 18.75
N ASP A 256 -8.71 20.45 17.84
CA ASP A 256 -8.93 19.83 16.54
C ASP A 256 -8.35 18.42 16.57
N LYS A 257 -9.21 17.41 16.43
CA LYS A 257 -8.79 16.01 16.38
C LYS A 257 -8.17 15.69 15.02
N PHE A 258 -7.13 14.88 15.04
CA PHE A 258 -6.53 14.31 13.84
C PHE A 258 -6.06 12.88 14.10
N ILE A 259 -5.89 12.13 13.04
CA ILE A 259 -5.50 10.74 13.04
C ILE A 259 -4.11 10.62 12.41
N ILE A 260 -3.22 9.92 13.11
CA ILE A 260 -1.93 9.47 12.61
C ILE A 260 -2.07 7.99 12.26
N PRO A 261 -2.02 7.63 10.98
CA PRO A 261 -2.05 6.23 10.62
C PRO A 261 -0.76 5.49 10.96
N LEU A 262 -0.87 4.21 11.29
CA LEU A 262 0.23 3.33 11.69
C LEU A 262 0.42 2.20 10.67
N THR A 263 1.65 2.00 10.23
CA THR A 263 2.04 0.83 9.43
C THR A 263 3.18 0.08 10.13
N PRO A 264 3.17 -1.26 10.18
CA PRO A 264 4.31 -2.01 10.71
C PRO A 264 5.58 -1.81 9.86
N LEU A 265 6.76 -1.94 10.46
CA LEU A 265 8.02 -1.92 9.73
C LEU A 265 8.10 -3.02 8.67
N ASN A 266 7.59 -4.20 9.00
CA ASN A 266 7.47 -5.34 8.10
C ASN A 266 6.02 -5.43 7.61
N ILE A 267 5.83 -5.26 6.30
CA ILE A 267 4.51 -5.30 5.64
C ILE A 267 4.18 -6.66 5.03
N GLY A 268 5.11 -7.61 5.06
CA GLY A 268 4.85 -8.96 4.56
C GLY A 268 6.10 -9.74 4.22
N THR A 269 5.91 -10.81 3.46
CA THR A 269 6.99 -11.66 2.96
C THR A 269 6.92 -11.77 1.46
N ALA A 270 8.07 -11.74 0.78
CA ALA A 270 8.17 -11.88 -0.65
C ALA A 270 9.02 -13.11 -1.02
N GLN A 271 8.71 -13.69 -2.18
CA GLN A 271 9.47 -14.76 -2.81
C GLN A 271 9.48 -14.55 -4.32
N ALA A 272 10.67 -14.56 -4.91
CA ALA A 272 10.85 -14.45 -6.35
C ALA A 272 10.90 -15.84 -7.01
N PHE A 273 10.21 -15.96 -8.14
CA PHE A 273 10.14 -17.11 -9.03
C PHE A 273 10.85 -16.74 -10.33
N TYR A 274 11.78 -17.58 -10.78
CA TYR A 274 12.61 -17.30 -11.95
C TYR A 274 12.91 -18.58 -12.71
N GLU A 275 13.16 -18.42 -14.00
CA GLU A 275 13.57 -19.45 -14.93
C GLU A 275 15.09 -19.36 -15.15
N GLN A 276 15.78 -20.49 -15.13
CA GLN A 276 17.19 -20.57 -15.48
C GLN A 276 17.42 -21.72 -16.47
N GLU A 277 18.05 -21.39 -17.59
CA GLU A 277 18.59 -22.38 -18.52
C GLU A 277 19.87 -22.99 -17.94
N LEU A 278 19.86 -24.31 -17.72
CA LEU A 278 21.00 -25.05 -17.19
C LEU A 278 21.51 -26.08 -18.20
N PRO A 279 22.85 -26.26 -18.32
CA PRO A 279 23.43 -27.18 -19.27
C PRO A 279 23.26 -28.63 -18.82
N GLU A 280 22.65 -29.44 -19.67
CA GLU A 280 22.54 -30.88 -19.53
C GLU A 280 23.31 -31.59 -20.65
N LYS A 281 24.13 -32.58 -20.27
CA LYS A 281 24.89 -33.39 -21.21
C LYS A 281 24.06 -34.57 -21.67
N ILE A 282 23.72 -34.60 -22.95
CA ILE A 282 23.08 -35.75 -23.58
C ILE A 282 24.15 -36.56 -24.30
N PHE A 283 24.28 -37.84 -23.96
CA PHE A 283 25.30 -38.72 -24.50
C PHE A 283 24.75 -39.63 -25.60
N TYR A 284 25.57 -39.85 -26.63
CA TYR A 284 25.31 -40.73 -27.76
C TYR A 284 26.46 -41.72 -27.90
N THR A 285 26.16 -43.02 -27.88
CA THR A 285 27.19 -44.04 -28.04
C THR A 285 27.44 -44.29 -29.52
N GLN A 286 28.70 -44.27 -29.92
CA GLN A 286 29.17 -44.57 -31.26
C GLN A 286 30.11 -45.78 -31.22
N GLN A 287 30.20 -46.49 -32.35
CA GLN A 287 31.08 -47.65 -32.49
C GLN A 287 31.86 -47.57 -33.79
N ARG A 288 33.15 -47.88 -33.73
CA ARG A 288 34.05 -47.88 -34.90
C ARG A 288 34.92 -49.12 -34.91
N THR A 289 35.28 -49.54 -36.12
CA THR A 289 36.21 -50.66 -36.36
C THR A 289 37.32 -50.20 -37.30
N TYR A 290 38.56 -50.48 -36.92
CA TYR A 290 39.75 -50.20 -37.72
C TYR A 290 40.55 -51.48 -37.92
N ASN A 291 41.18 -51.60 -39.10
CA ASN A 291 42.00 -52.73 -39.49
C ASN A 291 43.39 -52.23 -39.91
N CYS A 292 44.40 -53.03 -39.57
CA CYS A 292 45.77 -52.93 -40.06
C CYS A 292 46.15 -54.29 -40.63
N SER A 293 46.82 -54.32 -41.77
CA SER A 293 47.41 -55.54 -42.32
C SER A 293 48.78 -55.20 -42.87
N THR A 294 49.78 -56.04 -42.60
CA THR A 294 51.00 -56.02 -43.40
C THR A 294 50.82 -56.95 -44.59
N GLY A 295 51.72 -56.85 -45.57
CA GLY A 295 51.92 -57.90 -46.56
C GLY A 295 52.47 -59.20 -45.93
N SER A 296 52.62 -60.23 -46.75
CA SER A 296 53.34 -61.46 -46.40
C SER A 296 54.80 -61.17 -46.13
N SER A 297 55.43 -61.91 -45.22
CA SER A 297 56.87 -61.77 -45.00
C SER A 297 57.65 -62.21 -46.23
N ASN A 298 58.69 -61.46 -46.57
CA ASN A 298 59.54 -61.77 -47.70
C ASN A 298 60.33 -63.08 -47.47
N TRP A 299 61.01 -63.57 -48.52
CA TRP A 299 61.80 -64.82 -48.44
C TRP A 299 62.94 -64.77 -47.41
N LYS A 300 63.37 -63.57 -46.99
CA LYS A 300 64.40 -63.37 -45.95
C LYS A 300 63.83 -63.43 -44.53
N GLY A 301 62.51 -63.35 -44.38
CA GLY A 301 61.83 -63.30 -43.08
C GLY A 301 61.94 -61.96 -42.36
N ASP A 302 62.09 -60.87 -43.11
CA ASP A 302 62.13 -59.52 -42.54
C ASP A 302 60.76 -59.17 -41.93
N GLN A 303 60.79 -58.52 -40.76
CA GLN A 303 59.58 -58.08 -40.08
C GLN A 303 59.07 -56.78 -40.69
N GLU A 304 57.91 -56.82 -41.35
CA GLU A 304 57.19 -55.64 -41.78
C GLU A 304 56.33 -55.09 -40.65
N ARG A 305 56.20 -53.76 -40.63
CA ARG A 305 55.41 -53.00 -39.65
C ARG A 305 54.55 -52.01 -40.40
N GLU A 306 53.24 -52.08 -40.14
CA GLU A 306 52.31 -51.08 -40.63
C GLU A 306 51.54 -50.46 -39.46
N SER A 307 51.03 -49.25 -39.71
CA SER A 307 50.13 -48.58 -38.78
C SER A 307 49.05 -47.82 -39.52
N THR A 308 47.83 -47.91 -39.03
CA THR A 308 46.68 -47.16 -39.52
C THR A 308 46.30 -46.10 -38.49
N ALA A 309 46.19 -44.84 -38.92
CA ALA A 309 45.75 -43.76 -38.06
C ALA A 309 44.25 -43.90 -37.77
N ILE A 310 43.88 -43.70 -36.50
CA ILE A 310 42.49 -43.59 -36.07
C ILE A 310 42.22 -42.10 -35.87
N ASN A 311 41.32 -41.54 -36.66
CA ASN A 311 40.86 -40.17 -36.48
C ASN A 311 39.36 -40.20 -36.17
N ILE A 312 38.99 -39.79 -34.96
CA ILE A 312 37.60 -39.69 -34.55
C ILE A 312 37.22 -38.21 -34.60
N LEU A 313 36.30 -37.91 -35.51
CA LEU A 313 35.64 -36.61 -35.62
C LEU A 313 34.19 -36.81 -35.15
N PRO A 314 33.75 -36.10 -34.10
CA PRO A 314 32.36 -36.17 -33.65
C PRO A 314 31.38 -35.80 -34.76
N VAL A 315 30.21 -36.43 -34.74
CA VAL A 315 29.18 -36.20 -35.77
C VAL A 315 28.34 -34.97 -35.42
N ASN A 316 27.88 -34.21 -36.42
CA ASN A 316 26.94 -33.08 -36.25
C ASN A 316 27.39 -32.00 -35.25
N GLY A 317 28.70 -31.73 -35.13
CA GLY A 317 29.22 -30.69 -34.23
C GLY A 317 29.19 -31.06 -32.74
N ARG A 318 28.98 -32.34 -32.41
CA ARG A 318 29.04 -32.86 -31.04
C ARG A 318 30.46 -32.83 -30.48
N SER A 319 30.58 -33.05 -29.18
CA SER A 319 31.86 -33.15 -28.49
C SER A 319 32.16 -34.60 -28.10
N PHE A 320 33.44 -34.96 -28.06
CA PHE A 320 33.92 -36.28 -27.68
C PHE A 320 34.16 -36.36 -26.17
N ASP A 321 33.61 -37.38 -25.51
CA ASP A 321 33.95 -37.67 -24.11
C ASP A 321 35.28 -38.43 -24.05
N LYS A 322 36.34 -37.75 -23.59
CA LYS A 322 37.72 -38.27 -23.55
C LYS A 322 37.86 -39.57 -22.75
N ASN A 323 36.99 -39.80 -21.78
CA ASN A 323 37.08 -40.95 -20.87
C ASN A 323 36.15 -42.11 -21.28
N SER A 324 35.47 -41.99 -22.42
CA SER A 324 34.42 -42.93 -22.82
C SER A 324 34.86 -44.10 -23.71
N ILE A 325 36.14 -44.15 -24.10
CA ILE A 325 36.63 -45.19 -25.02
C ILE A 325 36.60 -46.54 -24.31
N VAL A 326 35.80 -47.46 -24.83
CA VAL A 326 35.73 -48.85 -24.37
C VAL A 326 36.11 -49.76 -25.52
N ILE A 327 37.08 -50.64 -25.28
CA ILE A 327 37.53 -51.62 -26.27
C ILE A 327 36.56 -52.80 -26.24
N ASN A 328 35.82 -52.98 -27.33
CA ASN A 328 34.81 -54.03 -27.44
C ASN A 328 35.42 -55.33 -27.99
N ASN A 329 36.36 -55.21 -28.94
CA ASN A 329 37.06 -56.35 -29.50
C ASN A 329 38.46 -55.94 -29.97
N TRP A 330 39.45 -56.80 -29.70
CA TRP A 330 40.83 -56.65 -30.17
C TRP A 330 41.34 -57.98 -30.67
N TYR A 331 41.61 -58.06 -31.97
CA TYR A 331 42.19 -59.23 -32.61
C TYR A 331 43.57 -58.87 -33.19
N GLN A 332 44.55 -59.77 -33.01
CA GLN A 332 45.87 -59.62 -33.59
C GLN A 332 46.45 -60.96 -34.05
N ARG A 333 47.17 -60.93 -35.18
CA ARG A 333 47.95 -62.04 -35.75
C ARG A 333 49.40 -61.57 -35.93
N TYR A 334 50.35 -62.27 -35.31
CA TYR A 334 51.82 -62.04 -35.34
C TYR A 334 52.35 -60.74 -34.69
N GLY A 335 51.48 -59.99 -33.98
CA GLY A 335 51.85 -58.90 -33.07
C GLY A 335 51.34 -57.53 -33.52
N GLY A 336 51.41 -56.54 -32.63
CA GLY A 336 50.82 -55.23 -32.86
C GLY A 336 50.39 -54.55 -31.57
N GLY A 337 49.59 -53.51 -31.71
CA GLY A 337 49.02 -52.79 -30.58
C GLY A 337 48.25 -51.56 -31.01
N TYR A 338 47.48 -50.99 -30.10
CA TYR A 338 46.75 -49.75 -30.31
C TYR A 338 47.10 -48.73 -29.24
N ARG A 339 46.91 -47.45 -29.57
CA ARG A 339 47.03 -46.34 -28.62
C ARG A 339 46.04 -45.26 -29.00
N PHE A 340 45.40 -44.67 -28.01
CA PHE A 340 44.62 -43.45 -28.15
C PHE A 340 45.34 -42.30 -27.45
N THR A 341 45.16 -41.09 -27.97
CA THR A 341 45.63 -39.85 -27.36
C THR A 341 44.60 -38.78 -27.67
N SER A 342 43.81 -38.43 -26.68
CA SER A 342 42.81 -37.36 -26.79
C SER A 342 43.47 -36.04 -26.45
N LYS A 343 43.59 -35.15 -27.44
CA LYS A 343 44.15 -33.80 -27.23
C LYS A 343 43.05 -32.81 -26.85
N THR A 344 41.90 -32.86 -27.51
CA THR A 344 40.77 -31.95 -27.28
C THR A 344 39.45 -32.72 -27.29
N GLU A 345 38.35 -32.07 -26.90
CA GLU A 345 37.00 -32.63 -27.01
C GLU A 345 36.51 -32.70 -28.47
N GLN A 346 37.28 -32.16 -29.41
CA GLN A 346 36.95 -32.18 -30.83
C GLN A 346 37.83 -33.14 -31.64
N GLN A 347 38.91 -33.65 -31.05
CA GLN A 347 39.82 -34.55 -31.76
C GLN A 347 40.46 -35.58 -30.83
N THR A 348 40.14 -36.84 -31.11
CA THR A 348 40.87 -38.00 -30.58
C THR A 348 41.69 -38.63 -31.71
N ILE A 349 43.01 -38.67 -31.50
CA ILE A 349 43.95 -39.30 -32.42
C ILE A 349 44.36 -40.63 -31.81
N GLY A 350 44.22 -41.70 -32.58
CA GLY A 350 44.75 -43.00 -32.21
C GLY A 350 45.58 -43.61 -33.33
N ARG A 351 46.18 -44.74 -33.04
CA ARG A 351 46.82 -45.59 -34.04
C ARG A 351 46.60 -47.05 -33.68
N ILE A 352 46.36 -47.86 -34.71
CA ILE A 352 46.48 -49.32 -34.66
C ILE A 352 47.74 -49.71 -35.42
N SER A 353 48.48 -50.69 -34.93
CA SER A 353 49.70 -51.20 -35.55
C SER A 353 49.69 -52.72 -35.61
N CYS A 354 50.29 -53.26 -36.67
CA CYS A 354 50.38 -54.69 -36.93
C CYS A 354 51.80 -55.05 -37.42
N LYS A 355 52.19 -56.32 -37.23
CA LYS A 355 53.53 -56.83 -37.52
C LYS A 355 53.47 -58.17 -38.25
N SER A 356 54.26 -58.35 -39.31
CA SER A 356 54.41 -59.64 -39.98
C SER A 356 55.23 -60.64 -39.16
N ASP A 357 55.14 -61.92 -39.52
CA ASP A 357 55.94 -63.00 -38.92
C ASP A 357 57.42 -62.88 -39.32
N LYS A 358 58.34 -62.98 -38.38
CA LYS A 358 59.79 -62.78 -38.60
C LYS A 358 60.47 -64.06 -39.14
N LYS A 359 59.79 -64.76 -40.05
CA LYS A 359 60.23 -66.04 -40.62
C LYS A 359 60.22 -65.99 -42.14
N PRO A 360 61.18 -66.64 -42.82
CA PRO A 360 61.13 -66.85 -44.27
C PRO A 360 59.77 -67.42 -44.69
N TYR A 361 59.12 -66.80 -45.67
CA TYR A 361 57.76 -67.17 -46.11
C TYR A 361 56.69 -67.13 -45.01
N GLY A 362 56.93 -66.36 -43.95
CA GLY A 362 56.03 -66.18 -42.82
C GLY A 362 54.72 -65.46 -43.19
N GLY A 363 53.70 -65.63 -42.34
CA GLY A 363 52.40 -65.02 -42.55
C GLY A 363 52.40 -63.50 -42.32
N GLY A 364 51.56 -62.79 -43.07
CA GLY A 364 51.32 -61.36 -42.86
C GLY A 364 50.62 -61.08 -41.53
N GLY A 365 50.98 -59.95 -40.92
CA GLY A 365 50.38 -59.44 -39.70
C GLY A 365 49.01 -58.85 -39.96
N ARG A 366 48.07 -59.07 -39.05
CA ARG A 366 46.73 -58.45 -39.12
C ARG A 366 46.28 -58.05 -37.73
N SER A 367 45.75 -56.85 -37.60
CA SER A 367 45.11 -56.39 -36.38
C SER A 367 43.77 -55.75 -36.68
N THR A 368 42.77 -56.06 -35.86
CA THR A 368 41.43 -55.48 -35.93
C THR A 368 41.05 -54.96 -34.57
N LEU A 369 40.70 -53.68 -34.49
CA LEU A 369 40.24 -53.02 -33.27
C LEU A 369 38.82 -52.53 -33.46
N THR A 370 37.91 -52.99 -32.60
CA THR A 370 36.56 -52.44 -32.47
C THR A 370 36.41 -51.81 -31.10
N PHE A 371 36.00 -50.56 -31.06
CA PHE A 371 35.79 -49.82 -29.82
C PHE A 371 34.54 -48.96 -29.92
N SER A 372 33.92 -48.69 -28.77
CA SER A 372 32.86 -47.71 -28.62
C SER A 372 33.37 -46.47 -27.90
N TYR A 373 32.70 -45.36 -28.12
CA TYR A 373 32.95 -44.09 -27.45
C TYR A 373 31.64 -43.31 -27.33
N LYS A 374 31.59 -42.33 -26.44
CA LYS A 374 30.46 -41.42 -26.28
C LYS A 374 30.77 -40.06 -26.91
N GLU A 375 29.84 -39.59 -27.71
CA GLU A 375 29.73 -38.18 -28.09
C GLU A 375 28.69 -37.52 -27.19
N PHE A 376 28.80 -36.23 -26.93
CA PHE A 376 27.81 -35.48 -26.18
C PHE A 376 27.46 -34.15 -26.85
N GLU A 377 26.22 -33.72 -26.66
CA GLU A 377 25.79 -32.35 -26.90
C GLU A 377 25.31 -31.74 -25.59
N ILE A 378 25.50 -30.43 -25.44
CA ILE A 378 24.98 -29.67 -24.31
C ILE A 378 23.63 -29.09 -24.74
N LYS A 379 22.56 -29.50 -24.07
CA LYS A 379 21.25 -28.84 -24.20
C LYS A 379 21.00 -27.96 -22.99
N TYR A 380 20.34 -26.84 -23.21
CA TYR A 380 19.96 -25.92 -22.15
C TYR A 380 18.46 -26.10 -21.90
N GLU A 381 18.13 -26.80 -20.81
CA GLU A 381 16.73 -26.95 -20.39
C GLU A 381 16.36 -25.84 -19.41
N VAL A 382 15.13 -25.31 -19.56
CA VAL A 382 14.59 -24.25 -18.70
C VAL A 382 14.08 -24.89 -17.41
N ASN A 383 14.61 -24.45 -16.27
CA ASN A 383 14.19 -24.89 -14.95
C ASN A 383 13.49 -23.77 -14.20
N ASP A 384 12.30 -24.05 -13.67
CA ASP A 384 11.57 -23.15 -12.78
C ASP A 384 12.13 -23.25 -11.36
N LEU A 385 12.63 -22.13 -10.84
CA LEU A 385 13.31 -22.04 -9.55
C LEU A 385 12.69 -20.95 -8.67
N ILE A 386 12.90 -21.11 -7.36
CA ILE A 386 12.38 -20.19 -6.35
C ILE A 386 13.49 -19.75 -5.41
N THR A 387 13.42 -18.48 -5.00
CA THR A 387 14.31 -17.91 -3.98
C THR A 387 13.80 -18.22 -2.57
N ASN A 388 14.67 -17.99 -1.57
CA ASN A 388 14.24 -17.98 -0.17
C ASN A 388 13.29 -16.82 0.11
N THR A 389 12.32 -17.04 1.00
CA THR A 389 11.40 -15.99 1.44
C THR A 389 12.14 -14.90 2.21
N GLN A 390 11.85 -13.63 1.90
CA GLN A 390 12.39 -12.46 2.59
C GLN A 390 11.29 -11.54 3.11
N ASN A 391 11.57 -10.82 4.21
CA ASN A 391 10.66 -9.81 4.74
C ASN A 391 10.65 -8.56 3.86
N VAL A 392 9.45 -8.02 3.62
CA VAL A 392 9.25 -6.79 2.87
C VAL A 392 9.10 -5.62 3.83
N SER A 393 10.00 -4.65 3.74
CA SER A 393 10.01 -3.47 4.61
C SER A 393 9.28 -2.28 3.97
N THR A 394 8.71 -1.43 4.82
CA THR A 394 8.17 -0.11 4.44
C THR A 394 9.23 0.96 4.21
N VAL A 395 10.46 0.71 4.66
CA VAL A 395 11.55 1.70 4.67
C VAL A 395 12.60 1.37 3.63
N ASN A 396 13.07 0.12 3.63
CA ASN A 396 14.20 -0.31 2.80
C ASN A 396 13.75 -1.24 1.66
N PRO A 397 14.40 -1.17 0.48
CA PRO A 397 14.23 -2.17 -0.56
C PRO A 397 14.49 -3.57 -0.02
N THR A 398 13.68 -4.52 -0.43
CA THR A 398 13.96 -5.96 -0.26
C THR A 398 14.74 -6.43 -1.47
N LEU A 399 15.85 -7.14 -1.26
CA LEU A 399 16.78 -7.52 -2.33
C LEU A 399 16.90 -9.05 -2.44
N PHE A 400 16.51 -9.59 -3.58
CA PHE A 400 16.74 -10.99 -3.91
C PHE A 400 17.98 -11.07 -4.81
N LYS A 401 18.97 -11.83 -4.34
CA LYS A 401 20.12 -12.18 -5.16
C LYS A 401 19.76 -13.36 -6.04
N LEU A 402 19.87 -13.18 -7.35
CA LEU A 402 19.70 -14.27 -8.31
C LEU A 402 21.03 -14.99 -8.54
N PRO A 403 21.03 -16.25 -9.00
CA PRO A 403 22.26 -16.94 -9.35
C PRO A 403 22.97 -16.25 -10.52
N GLU A 404 24.29 -16.44 -10.60
CA GLU A 404 25.06 -15.93 -11.72
C GLU A 404 24.67 -16.62 -13.04
N PRO A 405 24.82 -15.94 -14.19
CA PRO A 405 24.54 -16.54 -15.50
C PRO A 405 25.43 -17.75 -15.78
N VAL A 406 24.84 -18.82 -16.31
CA VAL A 406 25.57 -20.03 -16.72
C VAL A 406 25.77 -20.00 -18.24
N ASP A 407 27.02 -20.04 -18.71
CA ASP A 407 27.35 -19.99 -20.15
C ASP A 407 26.70 -18.81 -20.91
N GLY A 408 26.56 -17.66 -20.23
CA GLY A 408 25.93 -16.45 -20.77
C GLY A 408 24.40 -16.47 -20.75
N LYS A 409 23.77 -17.55 -20.28
CA LYS A 409 22.32 -17.66 -20.06
C LYS A 409 21.95 -17.08 -18.69
N ARG A 410 21.31 -15.91 -18.73
CA ARG A 410 20.90 -15.17 -17.53
C ARG A 410 19.61 -15.70 -16.93
N PRO A 411 19.40 -15.58 -15.61
CA PRO A 411 18.13 -15.91 -14.99
C PRO A 411 17.05 -14.93 -15.46
N ASN A 412 15.87 -15.45 -15.78
CA ASN A 412 14.72 -14.66 -16.17
C ASN A 412 13.67 -14.68 -15.05
N VAL A 413 13.30 -13.50 -14.54
CA VAL A 413 12.31 -13.41 -13.46
C VAL A 413 10.92 -13.60 -14.04
N SER A 414 10.19 -14.64 -13.62
CA SER A 414 8.82 -14.86 -14.07
C SER A 414 7.86 -13.95 -13.29
N PHE A 415 7.91 -14.01 -11.95
CA PHE A 415 7.14 -13.12 -11.07
C PHE A 415 7.69 -13.13 -9.64
N VAL A 416 7.23 -12.17 -8.83
CA VAL A 416 7.45 -12.16 -7.38
C VAL A 416 6.10 -12.21 -6.67
N LYS A 417 5.95 -13.19 -5.78
CA LYS A 417 4.79 -13.32 -4.90
C LYS A 417 5.05 -12.58 -3.59
N ILE A 418 4.17 -11.66 -3.23
CA ILE A 418 4.18 -10.96 -1.93
C ILE A 418 2.94 -11.40 -1.15
N LYS A 419 3.16 -11.88 0.07
CA LYS A 419 2.11 -12.11 1.05
C LYS A 419 2.18 -11.04 2.12
N THR A 420 1.19 -10.17 2.16
CA THR A 420 1.16 -9.03 3.09
C THR A 420 0.71 -9.45 4.49
N PHE A 421 0.95 -8.59 5.49
CA PHE A 421 0.60 -8.85 6.90
C PHE A 421 -0.91 -9.03 7.14
N ASP A 422 -1.76 -8.55 6.21
CA ASP A 422 -3.23 -8.75 6.18
C ASP A 422 -3.64 -9.98 5.35
N ASN A 423 -2.69 -10.88 5.06
CA ASN A 423 -2.88 -12.12 4.30
C ASN A 423 -3.33 -11.96 2.84
N LYS A 424 -3.19 -10.77 2.25
CA LYS A 424 -3.39 -10.61 0.81
C LYS A 424 -2.18 -11.12 0.04
N GLU A 425 -2.45 -11.72 -1.11
CA GLU A 425 -1.43 -12.14 -2.05
C GLU A 425 -1.38 -11.16 -3.22
N ILE A 426 -0.20 -10.64 -3.50
CA ILE A 426 0.07 -9.73 -4.61
C ILE A 426 1.15 -10.37 -5.48
N ILE A 427 0.86 -10.51 -6.77
CA ILE A 427 1.80 -11.01 -7.76
C ILE A 427 2.37 -9.80 -8.50
N LEU A 428 3.70 -9.70 -8.54
CA LEU A 428 4.42 -8.70 -9.30
C LEU A 428 5.10 -9.37 -10.49
N THR A 429 4.68 -9.02 -11.68
CA THR A 429 5.28 -9.46 -12.95
C THR A 429 6.24 -8.37 -13.47
N PRO A 430 7.36 -8.75 -14.10
CA PRO A 430 8.18 -7.77 -14.80
C PRO A 430 7.36 -7.05 -15.87
N ASN A 431 7.55 -5.73 -15.99
CA ASN A 431 6.86 -4.82 -16.93
C ASN A 431 5.42 -4.42 -16.60
N GLU A 432 4.79 -4.98 -15.56
CA GLU A 432 3.49 -4.51 -15.09
C GLU A 432 3.63 -3.56 -13.90
N GLN A 433 2.93 -2.44 -13.96
CA GLN A 433 2.90 -1.51 -12.84
C GLN A 433 1.90 -1.98 -11.79
N ASN A 434 2.41 -2.32 -10.60
CA ASN A 434 1.55 -2.52 -9.45
C ASN A 434 1.33 -1.21 -8.69
N LYS A 435 0.15 -1.05 -8.11
CA LYS A 435 -0.22 0.14 -7.32
C LYS A 435 0.60 0.30 -6.04
N TYR A 436 0.92 -0.81 -5.38
CA TYR A 436 1.47 -0.83 -4.02
C TYR A 436 2.98 -1.06 -4.01
N PHE A 437 3.50 -1.84 -4.96
CA PHE A 437 4.91 -2.20 -5.00
C PHE A 437 5.53 -1.83 -6.34
N SER A 438 6.84 -1.58 -6.32
CA SER A 438 7.66 -1.52 -7.51
C SER A 438 8.64 -2.67 -7.50
N LEU A 439 8.70 -3.36 -8.64
CA LEU A 439 9.68 -4.38 -8.94
C LEU A 439 10.73 -3.74 -9.85
N LYS A 440 12.01 -3.84 -9.47
CA LYS A 440 13.14 -3.42 -10.30
C LYS A 440 14.11 -4.57 -10.43
N ILE A 441 14.60 -4.80 -11.64
CA ILE A 441 15.62 -5.80 -11.92
C ILE A 441 16.90 -5.04 -12.26
N ASN A 442 18.00 -5.38 -11.60
CA ASN A 442 19.31 -4.79 -11.91
C ASN A 442 19.80 -5.36 -13.25
N PRO A 443 20.04 -4.55 -14.29
CA PRO A 443 20.45 -5.06 -15.60
C PRO A 443 21.86 -5.66 -15.61
N VAL A 444 22.67 -5.42 -14.56
CA VAL A 444 24.05 -5.91 -14.47
C VAL A 444 24.11 -7.22 -13.68
N THR A 445 23.48 -7.26 -12.51
CA THR A 445 23.55 -8.42 -11.60
C THR A 445 22.32 -9.32 -11.67
N ASP A 446 21.30 -8.92 -12.44
CA ASP A 446 19.98 -9.56 -12.51
C ASP A 446 19.23 -9.62 -11.16
N ASP A 447 19.80 -9.05 -10.10
CA ASP A 447 19.19 -8.97 -8.76
C ASP A 447 17.86 -8.22 -8.79
N ILE A 448 16.94 -8.67 -7.95
CA ILE A 448 15.60 -8.11 -7.86
C ILE A 448 15.50 -7.20 -6.64
N SER A 449 15.00 -6.00 -6.83
CA SER A 449 14.64 -5.07 -5.78
C SER A 449 13.12 -4.84 -5.74
N ILE A 450 12.53 -5.06 -4.57
CA ILE A 450 11.13 -4.74 -4.28
C ILE A 450 11.10 -3.52 -3.38
N ASN A 451 10.38 -2.48 -3.79
CA ASN A 451 10.11 -1.32 -2.96
C ASN A 451 8.61 -1.11 -2.79
N TRP A 452 8.20 -0.79 -1.58
CA TRP A 452 6.86 -0.28 -1.30
C TRP A 452 6.73 1.16 -1.83
N LYS A 453 5.65 1.43 -2.58
CA LYS A 453 5.31 2.77 -3.09
C LYS A 453 4.54 3.53 -2.01
N LYS A 454 4.99 4.75 -1.68
CA LYS A 454 4.43 5.62 -0.62
C LYS A 454 3.36 6.58 -1.11
#